data_AF-A0A9E0P2V1-F1
#
_entry.id   AF-A0A9E0P2V1-F1
#
_cell.length_a   1.000
_cell.length_b   1.000
_cell.length_c   1.000
_cell.angle_alpha   90.00
_cell.angle_beta   90.00
_cell.angle_gamma   90.00
#
_symmetry.space_group_name_H-M   'P 1'
#
loop_
_entity.id
_entity.type
_entity.pdbx_description
1 polymer ?
#
loop_
_entity_poly.entity_id
_entity_poly.type
_entity_poly.pdbx_seq_one_letter_code
_entity_poly.pdbx_strand_id
1 'polypeptide(L)' 'MSQSKFIVRKVAVLGAGVMGAQIAAHLVNAKVPTVLF' A
#
# COMPACT_ATOMS: atom_id res chain seq x y z
N MET A 1 3.54 -1.97 27.53
CA MET A 1 3.08 -0.86 26.67
C MET A 1 2.13 -1.43 25.63
N SER A 2 0.84 -1.12 25.70
CA SER A 2 -0.12 -1.52 24.66
C SER A 2 0.11 -0.64 23.43
N GLN A 3 0.79 -1.18 22.43
CA GLN A 3 0.95 -0.53 21.12
C GLN A 3 -0.38 -0.66 20.37
N SER A 4 -1.14 0.43 20.30
CA SER A 4 -2.31 0.51 19.43
C SER A 4 -1.86 0.32 17.98
N LYS A 5 -2.39 -0.71 17.30
CA LYS A 5 -2.03 -0.98 15.91
C LYS A 5 -2.42 0.20 15.02
N PHE A 6 -1.46 0.72 14.26
CA PHE A 6 -1.75 1.73 13.25
C PHE A 6 -2.48 1.10 12.06
N ILE A 7 -3.68 1.60 11.74
CA ILE A 7 -4.52 1.06 10.67
C ILE A 7 -4.35 1.90 9.41
N VAL A 8 -3.74 1.29 8.39
CA VAL A 8 -3.59 1.89 7.05
C VAL A 8 -4.86 1.67 6.24
N ARG A 9 -5.50 2.75 5.80
CA ARG A 9 -6.78 2.71 5.04
C ARG A 9 -6.62 2.91 3.54
N LYS A 10 -5.53 3.53 3.11
CA LYS A 10 -5.23 3.81 1.69
C LYS A 10 -3.74 4.06 1.53
N VAL A 11 -3.18 3.70 0.38
CA VAL A 11 -1.77 3.95 0.03
C VAL A 11 -1.66 4.62 -1.33
N ALA A 12 -0.69 5.51 -1.46
CA ALA A 12 -0.22 6.05 -2.73
C ALA A 12 1.19 5.54 -2.99
N VAL A 13 1.44 4.97 -4.17
CA VAL A 13 2.78 4.57 -4.61
C VAL A 13 3.23 5.57 -5.68
N LEU A 14 4.29 6.32 -5.39
CA LEU A 14 4.87 7.28 -6.31
C LEU A 14 5.84 6.54 -7.25
N GLY A 15 5.46 6.40 -8.52
CA GLY A 15 6.18 5.67 -9.54
C GLY A 15 5.45 4.40 -9.97
N ALA A 16 5.01 4.34 -11.23
CA ALA A 16 4.35 3.20 -11.85
C ALA A 16 5.29 2.24 -12.61
N GLY A 17 6.60 2.31 -12.34
CA GLY A 17 7.57 1.35 -12.89
C GLY A 17 7.34 -0.07 -12.34
N VAL A 18 8.09 -1.06 -12.86
CA VAL A 18 7.93 -2.48 -12.48
C VAL A 18 7.96 -2.70 -10.97
N MET A 19 8.83 -1.99 -10.25
CA MET A 19 8.93 -2.08 -8.79
C MET A 19 7.69 -1.50 -8.10
N GLY A 20 7.22 -0.33 -8.52
CA GLY A 20 6.06 0.33 -7.92
C GLY A 20 4.76 -0.44 -8.16
N ALA A 21 4.59 -1.01 -9.35
CA ALA A 21 3.46 -1.88 -9.67
C ALA A 21 3.43 -3.15 -8.80
N GLN A 22 4.59 -3.75 -8.52
CA GLN A 22 4.70 -4.93 -7.65
C GLN A 22 4.38 -4.59 -6.18
N ILE A 23 4.85 -3.45 -5.68
CA ILE A 23 4.51 -2.95 -4.34
C ILE A 23 2.99 -2.72 -4.24
N ALA A 24 2.40 -2.06 -5.24
CA ALA A 24 0.96 -1.81 -5.28
C ALA A 24 0.14 -3.10 -5.34
N ALA A 25 0.58 -4.09 -6.13
CA ALA A 25 -0.08 -5.39 -6.20
C ALA A 25 -0.12 -6.09 -4.84
N HIS A 26 0.96 -6.04 -4.06
CA HIS A 26 0.98 -6.61 -2.73
C HIS A 26 -0.02 -5.93 -1.77
N LEU A 27 -0.12 -4.60 -1.83
CA LEU A 27 -1.07 -3.82 -1.03
C LEU A 27 -2.53 -4.11 -1.42
N VAL A 28 -2.81 -4.23 -2.71
CA VAL A 28 -4.13 -4.63 -3.22
C VAL A 28 -4.49 -6.05 -2.76
N ASN A 29 -3.55 -6.99 -2.77
CA ASN A 29 -3.76 -8.35 -2.26
C ASN A 29 -4.08 -8.35 -0.75
N ALA A 30 -3.50 -7.42 0.02
CA ALA A 30 -3.83 -7.19 1.43
C ALA A 30 -5.17 -6.44 1.62
N LYS A 31 -5.93 -6.21 0.54
CA LYS A 31 -7.19 -5.44 0.51
C LYS A 31 -7.02 -4.00 0.97
N VAL A 32 -5.85 -3.42 0.78
CA VAL A 32 -5.58 -2.00 1.02
C VAL A 32 -5.77 -1.24 -0.30
N PRO A 33 -6.73 -0.30 -0.38
CA PRO A 33 -6.91 0.55 -1.55
C PRO A 33 -5.60 1.27 -1.89
N THR A 34 -5.10 1.08 -3.11
CA THR A 34 -3.82 1.63 -3.55
C THR A 34 -3.99 2.43 -4.83
N VAL A 35 -3.37 3.60 -4.89
CA VAL A 35 -3.33 4.47 -6.08
C VAL A 35 -1.87 4.58 -6.54
N LEU A 36 -1.64 4.35 -7.83
CA LEU A 36 -0.36 4.61 -8.48
C LEU A 36 -0.34 6.05 -8.99
N PHE A 37 0.78 6.75 -8.77
CA PHE A 37 1.07 8.08 -9.31
C PHE A 37 2.34 8.07 -10.18
#